data_AF-A0AAP6CZK1-F1
#
_entry.id   AF-A0AAP6CZK1-F1
#
_cell.length_a   1.000
_cell.length_b   1.000
_cell.length_c   1.000
_cell.angle_alpha   90.00
_cell.angle_beta   90.00
_cell.angle_gamma   90.00
#
_symmetry.space_group_name_H-M   'P 1'
#
loop_
_entity.id
_entity.type
_entity.pdbx_description
1 polymer ?
#
loop_
_entity_poly.entity_id
_entity_poly.type
_entity_poly.pdbx_seq_one_letter_code
_entity_poly.pdbx_strand_id
1 'polypeptide(L)'
;WLWSNHGQQVVPFSVDTRTGLIEKIDFEQAEKLIMQMPCNLSSLQNKEYLVDQVNRVLQRGCEMRIWGIFESPSSVESVGGWKEWQSYFSSTGNRLMADFVGKAIRFTNPR
;
A
#
# COMPACT_ATOMS: atom_id res chain seq x y z
N TRP A 1 -14.00 7.53 -9.63
CA TRP A 1 -13.27 8.36 -10.60
C TRP A 1 -13.02 7.59 -11.89
N LEU A 2 -12.35 6.43 -11.86
CA LEU A 2 -12.20 5.57 -13.05
C LEU A 2 -13.54 5.15 -13.70
N TRP A 3 -14.57 4.99 -12.87
CA TRP A 3 -15.88 4.45 -13.26
C TRP A 3 -16.95 5.48 -13.63
N SER A 4 -16.62 6.77 -13.70
CA SER A 4 -17.61 7.83 -13.89
C SER A 4 -17.27 8.69 -15.10
N ASN A 5 -18.19 8.74 -16.06
CA ASN A 5 -18.01 9.42 -17.33
C ASN A 5 -18.42 10.89 -17.18
N HIS A 6 -17.44 11.78 -16.98
CA HIS A 6 -17.67 13.23 -16.77
C HIS A 6 -17.44 14.08 -18.03
N GLY A 7 -17.42 13.47 -19.22
CA GLY A 7 -17.04 14.16 -20.47
C GLY A 7 -15.54 14.49 -20.56
N GLN A 8 -14.75 14.05 -19.58
CA GLN A 8 -13.31 14.24 -19.51
C GLN A 8 -12.61 12.98 -20.02
N GLN A 9 -11.66 13.13 -20.94
CA GLN A 9 -10.82 12.01 -21.37
C GLN A 9 -9.79 11.72 -20.28
N VAL A 10 -9.98 10.63 -19.55
CA VAL A 10 -8.99 10.13 -18.58
C VAL A 10 -8.02 9.21 -19.32
N VAL A 11 -6.72 9.41 -19.12
CA VAL A 11 -5.67 8.57 -19.71
C VAL A 11 -4.71 8.13 -18.61
N PRO A 12 -4.58 6.82 -18.32
CA PRO A 12 -3.68 6.35 -17.28
C PRO A 12 -2.25 6.17 -17.82
N PHE A 13 -1.28 6.42 -16.95
CA PHE A 13 0.14 6.25 -17.22
C PHE A 13 0.79 5.45 -16.09
N SER A 14 1.71 4.55 -16.45
CA SER A 14 2.65 3.93 -15.52
C SER A 14 3.92 4.78 -15.47
N VAL A 15 4.46 4.98 -14.27
CA VAL A 15 5.71 5.72 -14.05
C VAL A 15 6.67 4.80 -13.28
N ASP A 16 7.74 4.35 -13.94
CA ASP A 16 8.84 3.66 -13.25
C ASP A 16 9.87 4.68 -12.77
N THR A 17 9.92 4.88 -11.46
CA THR A 17 10.82 5.84 -10.81
C THR A 17 12.29 5.43 -10.82
N ARG A 18 12.62 4.18 -11.15
CA ARG A 18 14.00 3.68 -11.23
C ARG A 18 14.62 3.93 -12.59
N THR A 19 13.84 3.76 -13.65
CA THR A 19 14.28 3.95 -15.04
C THR A 19 13.90 5.31 -15.60
N GLY A 20 12.98 6.03 -14.94
CA GLY A 20 12.41 7.28 -15.44
C GLY A 20 11.43 7.09 -16.59
N LEU A 21 11.01 5.84 -16.85
CA LEU A 21 10.12 5.51 -17.96
C LEU A 21 8.68 5.89 -17.63
N ILE A 22 8.01 6.53 -18.59
CA ILE A 22 6.60 6.85 -18.53
C ILE A 22 5.92 6.20 -19.72
N GLU A 23 4.98 5.30 -19.46
CA GLU A 23 4.24 4.58 -20.49
C GLU A 23 2.74 4.78 -20.33
N LYS A 24 2.05 5.02 -21.44
CA LYS A 24 0.60 4.98 -21.45
C LYS A 24 0.15 3.53 -21.27
N ILE A 25 -0.77 3.31 -20.34
CA ILE A 25 -1.37 2.00 -20.08
C ILE A 25 -2.87 2.06 -20.34
N ASP A 26 -3.55 0.91 -20.30
CA ASP A 26 -5.00 0.86 -20.27
C ASP A 26 -5.55 0.86 -18.83
N PHE A 27 -6.86 0.98 -18.71
CA PHE A 27 -7.53 1.03 -17.40
C PHE A 27 -7.47 -0.30 -16.65
N GLU A 28 -7.52 -1.43 -17.35
CA GLU A 28 -7.42 -2.76 -16.74
C GLU A 28 -6.06 -2.94 -16.05
N GLN A 29 -4.98 -2.55 -16.74
CA GLN A 29 -3.64 -2.58 -16.20
C GLN A 29 -3.48 -1.59 -15.04
N ALA A 30 -4.05 -0.39 -15.14
CA ALA A 30 -4.02 0.59 -14.05
C ALA A 30 -4.73 0.05 -12.80
N GLU A 31 -5.92 -0.53 -12.95
CA GLU A 31 -6.67 -1.15 -11.86
C GLU A 31 -5.90 -2.30 -11.22
N LYS A 32 -5.29 -3.16 -12.04
CA LYS A 32 -4.46 -4.26 -11.57
C LYS A 32 -3.29 -3.77 -10.72
N LEU A 33 -2.59 -2.71 -11.15
CA LEU A 33 -1.48 -2.12 -10.41
C LEU A 33 -1.94 -1.47 -9.11
N ILE A 34 -3.08 -0.77 -9.12
CA ILE A 34 -3.65 -0.12 -7.92
C ILE A 34 -4.09 -1.17 -6.89
N MET A 35 -4.63 -2.30 -7.33
CA MET A 35 -5.14 -3.37 -6.46
C MET A 35 -4.06 -4.39 -6.05
N GLN A 36 -2.82 -4.25 -6.56
CA GLN A 36 -1.74 -5.17 -6.27
C GLN A 36 -1.19 -4.94 -4.86
N MET A 37 -1.15 -6.00 -4.04
CA MET A 37 -0.51 -5.95 -2.73
C MET A 37 1.00 -5.67 -2.86
N PRO A 38 1.62 -4.93 -1.92
CA PRO A 38 3.04 -4.58 -2.00
C PRO A 38 3.96 -5.80 -2.04
N CYS A 39 3.60 -6.85 -1.29
CA CYS A 39 4.24 -8.15 -1.35
C CYS A 39 3.27 -9.26 -0.92
N ASN A 40 3.61 -10.51 -1.28
CA ASN A 40 2.85 -11.67 -0.87
C ASN A 40 3.26 -12.10 0.54
N LEU A 41 2.34 -11.97 1.49
CA LEU A 41 2.47 -12.51 2.84
C LEU A 41 1.90 -13.92 2.89
N SER A 42 2.61 -14.85 3.51
CA SER A 42 2.18 -16.24 3.69
C SER A 42 2.34 -16.67 5.16
N SER A 43 1.40 -17.47 5.66
CA SER A 43 1.48 -18.08 6.99
C SER A 43 2.60 -19.11 7.13
N LEU A 44 3.18 -19.57 6.01
CA LEU A 44 4.32 -20.49 6.00
C LEU A 44 5.66 -19.75 6.22
N GLN A 45 5.68 -18.42 6.18
CA GLN A 45 6.88 -17.62 6.41
C GLN A 45 7.16 -17.47 7.92
N ASN A 46 8.43 -17.36 8.30
CA ASN A 46 8.83 -17.06 9.66
C ASN A 46 8.22 -15.71 10.11
N LYS A 47 7.76 -15.64 11.36
CA LYS A 47 7.23 -14.43 11.99
C LYS A 47 8.19 -13.24 11.88
N GLU A 48 9.48 -13.45 12.10
CA GLU A 48 10.49 -12.38 12.00
C GLU A 48 10.59 -11.83 10.57
N TYR A 49 10.53 -12.72 9.57
CA TYR A 49 10.52 -12.33 8.16
C TYR A 49 9.26 -11.55 7.79
N LEU A 50 8.09 -11.98 8.27
CA LEU A 50 6.83 -11.24 8.07
C LEU A 50 6.92 -9.84 8.68
N VAL A 51 7.49 -9.73 9.88
CA VAL A 51 7.67 -8.45 10.57
C VAL A 51 8.59 -7.52 9.79
N ASP A 52 9.74 -8.03 9.34
CA ASP A 52 10.69 -7.28 8.51
C ASP A 52 10.04 -6.78 7.22
N GLN A 53 9.35 -7.65 6.48
CA GLN A 53 8.70 -7.28 5.21
C GLN A 53 7.66 -6.18 5.39
N VAL A 54 6.78 -6.31 6.39
CA VAL A 54 5.72 -5.32 6.64
C VAL A 54 6.34 -3.99 7.07
N ASN A 55 7.28 -4.02 8.02
CA ASN A 55 7.94 -2.80 8.48
C ASN A 55 8.73 -2.12 7.36
N ARG A 56 9.37 -2.88 6.48
CA ARG A 56 10.06 -2.33 5.31
C ARG A 56 9.12 -1.62 4.35
N VAL A 57 7.93 -2.18 4.09
CA VAL A 57 6.90 -1.54 3.27
C VAL A 57 6.43 -0.24 3.93
N LEU A 58 6.09 -0.29 5.21
CA LEU A 58 5.63 0.90 5.96
C LEU A 58 6.70 2.00 5.99
N GLN A 59 7.94 1.63 6.30
CA GLN A 59 9.08 2.55 6.34
C GLN A 59 9.32 3.18 4.97
N ARG A 60 9.29 2.39 3.90
CA ARG A 60 9.51 2.90 2.55
C ARG A 60 8.48 3.95 2.15
N GLY A 61 7.21 3.74 2.50
CA GLY A 61 6.22 4.76 2.18
C GLY A 61 6.23 5.98 3.09
N CYS A 62 6.78 5.87 4.31
CA CYS A 62 7.12 7.05 5.13
C CYS A 62 8.23 7.87 4.46
N GLU A 63 9.31 7.21 4.01
CA GLU A 63 10.41 7.86 3.28
C GLU A 63 9.93 8.57 2.01
N MET A 64 9.04 7.92 1.26
CA MET A 64 8.46 8.47 0.04
C MET A 64 7.32 9.46 0.29
N ARG A 65 6.89 9.63 1.54
CA ARG A 65 5.77 10.47 1.97
C ARG A 65 4.44 10.16 1.25
N ILE A 66 4.19 8.88 1.00
CA ILE A 66 3.02 8.41 0.23
C ILE A 66 1.86 7.91 1.10
N TRP A 67 2.03 7.85 2.43
CA TRP A 67 0.98 7.34 3.32
C TRP A 67 -0.02 8.40 3.77
N GLY A 68 0.37 9.67 3.73
CA GLY A 68 -0.51 10.80 4.05
C GLY A 68 -1.26 11.36 2.85
N ILE A 69 -2.43 11.93 3.11
CA ILE A 69 -3.18 12.75 2.15
C ILE A 69 -2.66 14.19 2.16
N PHE A 70 -2.42 14.75 3.35
CA PHE A 70 -1.89 16.12 3.54
C PHE A 70 -0.56 16.09 4.28
N GLU A 71 -0.50 15.33 5.37
CA GLU A 71 0.72 15.08 6.14
C GLU A 71 0.99 13.59 6.19
N SER A 72 2.14 13.17 5.66
CA SER A 72 2.57 11.78 5.72
C SER A 72 3.32 11.53 7.02
N PRO A 73 3.08 10.38 7.68
CA PRO A 73 3.89 9.91 8.79
C PRO A 73 5.38 9.96 8.44
N SER A 74 6.21 10.43 9.38
CA SER A 74 7.66 10.57 9.19
C SER A 74 8.42 9.28 9.45
N SER A 75 7.86 8.37 10.25
CA SER A 75 8.43 7.05 10.54
C SER A 75 7.35 6.03 10.92
N VAL A 76 7.70 4.74 10.94
CA VAL A 76 6.77 3.67 11.35
C VAL A 76 6.25 3.88 12.78
N GLU A 77 7.11 4.35 13.67
CA GLU A 77 6.82 4.56 15.09
C GLU A 77 5.87 5.73 15.33
N SER A 78 5.82 6.71 14.42
CA SER A 78 4.99 7.90 14.55
C SER A 78 3.49 7.62 14.55
N VAL A 79 3.07 6.51 13.93
CA VAL A 79 1.67 6.02 13.96
C VAL A 79 1.47 5.01 15.10
N GLY A 80 2.50 4.23 15.44
CA GLY A 80 2.46 3.22 16.50
C GLY A 80 2.59 1.80 15.95
N GLY A 81 1.86 0.86 16.56
CA GLY A 81 1.89 -0.55 16.20
C GLY A 81 1.04 -0.90 14.97
N TRP A 82 1.04 -2.18 14.60
CA TRP A 82 0.30 -2.63 13.41
C TRP A 82 -1.22 -2.44 13.50
N LYS A 83 -1.81 -2.46 14.71
CA LYS A 83 -3.25 -2.21 14.88
C LYS A 83 -3.58 -0.74 14.61
N GLU A 84 -2.70 0.15 15.04
CA GLU A 84 -2.78 1.59 14.79
C GLU A 84 -2.60 1.88 13.30
N TRP A 85 -1.62 1.25 12.64
CA TRP A 85 -1.44 1.32 11.19
C TRP A 85 -2.64 0.77 10.41
N GLN A 86 -3.23 -0.35 10.83
CA GLN A 86 -4.44 -0.89 10.20
C GLN A 86 -5.60 0.11 10.32
N SER A 87 -5.78 0.73 11.50
CA SER A 87 -6.80 1.75 11.75
C SER A 87 -6.55 3.00 10.90
N TYR A 88 -5.30 3.45 10.81
CA TYR A 88 -4.87 4.59 10.00
C TYR A 88 -5.20 4.40 8.51
N PHE A 89 -4.86 3.24 7.93
CA PHE A 89 -5.19 2.97 6.54
C PHE A 89 -6.69 2.83 6.30
N SER A 90 -7.42 2.30 7.28
CA SER A 90 -8.89 2.21 7.20
C SER A 90 -9.55 3.58 7.21
N SER A 91 -9.08 4.52 8.04
CA SER A 91 -9.64 5.88 8.15
C SER A 91 -9.32 6.77 6.95
N THR A 92 -8.16 6.55 6.31
CA THR A 92 -7.73 7.26 5.10
C THR A 92 -8.30 6.66 3.81
N GLY A 93 -9.04 5.55 3.90
CA GLY A 93 -9.64 4.87 2.75
C GLY A 93 -8.67 3.97 1.97
N ASN A 94 -7.44 3.77 2.44
CA ASN A 94 -6.46 2.85 1.87
C ASN A 94 -6.75 1.40 2.29
N ARG A 95 -7.85 0.85 1.76
CA ARG A 95 -8.32 -0.51 2.10
C ARG A 95 -7.28 -1.60 1.80
N LEU A 96 -6.52 -1.45 0.72
CA LEU A 96 -5.48 -2.40 0.33
C LEU A 96 -4.40 -2.54 1.41
N MET A 97 -3.91 -1.42 1.94
CA MET A 97 -2.92 -1.45 3.01
C MET A 97 -3.52 -1.89 4.35
N ALA A 98 -4.78 -1.54 4.64
CA ALA A 98 -5.47 -2.05 5.82
C ALA A 98 -5.59 -3.59 5.79
N ASP A 99 -5.91 -4.17 4.63
CA ASP A 99 -5.98 -5.62 4.44
C ASP A 99 -4.60 -6.28 4.50
N PHE A 100 -3.57 -5.64 3.93
CA PHE A 100 -2.18 -6.09 3.99
C PHE A 100 -1.69 -6.23 5.44
N VAL A 101 -1.83 -5.16 6.24
CA VAL A 101 -1.45 -5.17 7.65
C VAL A 101 -2.33 -6.13 8.46
N GLY A 102 -3.63 -6.18 8.18
CA GLY A 102 -4.56 -7.13 8.83
C GLY A 102 -4.22 -8.60 8.56
N LYS A 103 -3.69 -8.95 7.37
CA LYS A 103 -3.14 -10.28 7.10
C LYS A 103 -1.89 -10.55 7.93
N ALA A 104 -0.96 -9.60 8.01
CA ALA A 104 0.25 -9.75 8.82
C ALA A 104 -0.06 -9.99 10.31
N ILE A 105 -1.01 -9.25 10.88
CA ILE A 105 -1.45 -9.44 12.28
C ILE A 105 -1.98 -10.87 12.49
N ARG A 106 -2.78 -11.39 11.56
CA ARG A 106 -3.33 -12.75 11.64
C ARG A 106 -2.25 -13.83 11.56
N PHE A 107 -1.25 -13.67 10.70
CA PHE A 107 -0.17 -14.65 10.54
C PHE A 107 0.83 -14.64 11.69
N THR A 108 1.01 -13.50 12.36
CA THR A 108 1.94 -13.36 13.49
C THR A 108 1.33 -13.71 14.85
N ASN A 109 0.00 -13.73 14.96
CA ASN A 109 -0.76 -14.19 16.12
C ASN A 109 -1.79 -15.26 15.69
N PRO A 110 -1.35 -16.44 15.26
CA PRO A 110 -2.27 -17.56 15.03
C PRO A 110 -2.97 -17.88 16.34
N ARG A 111 -4.29 -18.06 16.27
CA ARG A 111 -5.11 -18.50 17.41
C ARG A 111 -4.70 -19.88 17.89
#